data_AF-A0A9D5NHV9-F1
#
_entry.id   AF-A0A9D5NHV9-F1
#
_cell.length_a   1.000
_cell.length_b   1.000
_cell.length_c   1.000
_cell.angle_alpha   90.00
_cell.angle_beta   90.00
_cell.angle_gamma   90.00
#
_symmetry.space_group_name_H-M   'P 1'
#
loop_
_entity.id
_entity.type
_entity.pdbx_description
1 polymer ?
#
loop_
_entity_poly.entity_id
_entity_poly.type
_entity_poly.pdbx_seq_one_letter_code
_entity_poly.pdbx_strand_id
1 'polypeptide(L)' 'MLKMIFGIFKKIILAAFILYGFNLLMSPLSVIVPINIITVSAVTILGFPGLFGLIVIMLIAL' A
#
# COMPACT_ATOMS: atom_id res chain seq x y z
N MET A 1 -15.55 -11.21 17.90
CA MET A 1 -14.75 -11.70 16.75
C MET A 1 -15.12 -11.00 15.45
N LEU A 2 -16.41 -10.94 15.07
CA LEU A 2 -16.85 -10.29 13.82
C LEU A 2 -16.41 -8.81 13.67
N LYS A 3 -16.44 -8.03 14.77
CA LYS A 3 -15.94 -6.64 14.78
C LYS A 3 -14.45 -6.52 14.44
N MET A 4 -13.64 -7.48 14.85
CA MET A 4 -12.20 -7.49 14.59
C MET A 4 -11.90 -7.82 13.13
N ILE A 5 -12.62 -8.79 12.57
CA ILE A 5 -12.54 -9.17 11.15
C ILE A 5 -12.93 -7.99 10.25
N PHE A 6 -14.04 -7.31 10.57
CA PHE A 6 -14.45 -6.09 9.85
C PHE A 6 -13.41 -4.96 9.94
N GLY A 7 -12.76 -4.81 11.10
CA GLY A 7 -11.69 -3.84 11.28
C GLY A 7 -10.48 -4.12 10.37
N ILE A 8 -10.10 -5.39 10.23
CA ILE A 8 -9.01 -5.81 9.34
C ILE A 8 -9.39 -5.59 7.87
N PHE A 9 -10.61 -5.98 7.47
CA PHE A 9 -11.08 -5.81 6.10
C PHE A 9 -11.10 -4.32 5.70
N LYS A 10 -11.55 -3.43 6.60
CA LYS A 10 -11.51 -1.98 6.38
C LYS A 10 -10.09 -1.47 6.16
N LYS A 11 -9.10 -1.97 6.92
CA LYS A 11 -7.68 -1.59 6.75
C LYS A 11 -7.13 -2.06 5.41
N ILE A 12 -7.50 -3.26 4.93
CA ILE A 12 -7.10 -3.77 3.62
C ILE A 12 -7.64 -2.89 2.50
N ILE A 13 -8.92 -2.52 2.58
CA ILE A 13 -9.54 -1.59 1.62
C ILE A 13 -8.78 -0.27 1.61
N LEU A 14 -8.54 0.31 2.80
CA LEU A 14 -7.81 1.57 2.92
C LEU A 14 -6.39 1.48 2.32
N ALA A 15 -5.67 0.38 2.57
CA ALA A 15 -4.35 0.14 2.02
C ALA A 15 -4.35 0.06 0.49
N ALA A 16 -5.34 -0.63 -0.10
CA ALA A 16 -5.50 -0.70 -1.54
C ALA A 16 -5.80 0.69 -2.16
N PHE A 17 -6.66 1.49 -1.52
CA PHE A 17 -6.92 2.86 -1.95
C PHE A 17 -5.69 3.77 -1.84
N ILE A 18 -4.91 3.63 -0.77
CA ILE A 18 -3.66 4.39 -0.59
C ILE A 18 -2.65 4.03 -1.69
N LEU A 19 -2.44 2.75 -1.96
CA LEU A 19 -1.55 2.28 -3.04
C LEU A 19 -2.01 2.76 -4.42
N TYR A 20 -3.31 2.64 -4.70
CA TYR A 20 -3.86 3.08 -5.98
C TYR A 20 -3.78 4.61 -6.15
N GLY A 21 -4.13 5.36 -5.11
CA GLY A 21 -4.03 6.82 -5.09
C GLY A 21 -2.59 7.28 -5.29
N PHE A 22 -1.62 6.62 -4.64
CA PHE A 22 -0.20 6.89 -4.88
C PHE A 22 0.19 6.66 -6.34
N ASN A 23 -0.18 5.51 -6.93
CA ASN A 23 0.14 5.20 -8.32
C ASN A 23 -0.47 6.22 -9.30
N LEU A 24 -1.69 6.71 -9.04
CA LEU A 24 -2.29 7.75 -9.86
C LEU A 24 -1.49 9.06 -9.81
N LEU A 25 -1.04 9.46 -8.62
CA LEU A 25 -0.24 10.68 -8.44
C LEU A 25 1.16 10.57 -9.05
N MET A 26 1.77 9.38 -8.99
CA MET A 26 3.15 9.15 -9.42
C MET A 26 3.28 8.57 -10.83
N SER A 27 2.17 8.30 -11.52
CA SER A 27 2.13 7.88 -12.93
C SER A 27 3.00 8.77 -13.86
N PRO A 28 3.02 10.11 -13.73
CA PRO A 28 3.88 10.96 -14.57
C PRO A 28 5.39 10.72 -14.36
N LEU A 29 5.78 10.24 -13.19
CA LEU A 29 7.17 9.96 -12.83
C LEU A 29 7.57 8.51 -13.14
N SER A 30 6.67 7.71 -13.73
CA SER A 30 6.85 6.26 -13.96
C SER A 30 7.18 5.47 -12.68
N VAL A 31 6.88 6.01 -11.50
CA VAL A 31 7.05 5.32 -10.22
C VAL A 31 5.75 4.64 -9.86
N ILE A 32 5.68 3.33 -10.10
CA ILE A 32 4.48 2.50 -9.89
C ILE A 32 4.80 1.41 -8.87
N VAL A 33 4.12 1.44 -7.72
CA VAL A 33 4.19 0.36 -6.74
C VAL A 33 3.21 -0.74 -7.16
N PRO A 34 3.65 -2.00 -7.36
CA PRO A 34 2.75 -3.08 -7.77
C PRO A 34 1.70 -3.34 -6.69
N ILE A 35 0.43 -3.45 -7.08
CA ILE A 35 -0.67 -3.75 -6.15
C ILE A 35 -0.88 -5.26 -6.12
N ASN A 36 -0.26 -5.94 -5.16
CA ASN A 36 -0.37 -7.38 -4.95
C ASN A 36 -0.58 -7.69 -3.46
N ILE A 37 -0.73 -8.97 -3.14
CA ILE A 37 -0.99 -9.41 -1.75
C ILE A 37 0.12 -8.95 -0.80
N ILE A 38 1.38 -8.92 -1.25
CA ILE A 38 2.54 -8.55 -0.43
C ILE A 38 2.54 -7.04 -0.13
N THR A 39 2.37 -6.19 -1.15
CA THR A 39 2.37 -4.73 -0.95
C THR A 39 1.14 -4.26 -0.20
N VAL A 40 -0.03 -4.83 -0.48
CA VAL A 40 -1.27 -4.51 0.25
C VAL A 40 -1.17 -4.97 1.70
N SER A 41 -0.63 -6.17 1.98
CA SER A 41 -0.44 -6.63 3.36
C SER A 41 0.59 -5.79 4.13
N ALA A 42 1.70 -5.42 3.50
CA ALA A 42 2.69 -4.52 4.08
C ALA A 42 2.07 -3.17 4.48
N VAL A 43 1.30 -2.55 3.58
CA VAL A 43 0.60 -1.27 3.85
C VAL A 43 -0.56 -1.46 4.83
N THR A 44 -1.21 -2.61 4.87
CA THR A 44 -2.27 -2.91 5.85
C THR A 44 -1.71 -3.00 7.28
N ILE A 45 -0.53 -3.61 7.45
CA ILE A 45 0.11 -3.80 8.76
C ILE A 45 0.79 -2.51 9.21
N LEU A 46 1.57 -1.89 8.33
CA LEU A 46 2.44 -0.75 8.64
C LEU A 46 1.76 0.60 8.37
N GLY A 47 0.65 0.64 7.62
CA GLY A 47 -0.04 1.87 7.25
C GLY A 47 0.77 2.72 6.26
N PHE A 48 0.65 4.05 6.42
CA PHE A 48 1.36 5.03 5.61
C PHE A 48 2.90 4.90 5.65
N PRO A 49 3.53 4.61 6.82
CA PRO A 49 4.95 4.23 6.86
C PRO A 49 5.31 3.06 5.95
N GLY A 50 4.42 2.07 5.80
CA GLY A 50 4.60 0.93 4.91
C GLY A 50 4.69 1.33 3.44
N LEU A 51 3.86 2.29 3.01
CA LEU A 51 3.92 2.85 1.66
C LEU A 51 5.30 3.51 1.41
N PHE A 52 5.77 4.37 2.32
CA PHE A 52 7.07 5.02 2.16
C PHE A 52 8.22 4.01 2.14
N GLY A 53 8.18 2.99 2.99
CA GLY A 53 9.17 1.90 2.96
C GLY A 53 9.21 1.20 1.61
N LEU A 54 8.05 0.88 1.03
CA LEU A 54 7.97 0.27 -0.30
C LEU A 54 8.52 1.18 -1.40
N ILE A 55 8.25 2.49 -1.32
CA ILE A 55 8.79 3.47 -2.27
C ILE A 55 10.31 3.54 -2.18
N VAL A 56 10.86 3.62 -0.97
CA VAL A 56 12.31 3.66 -0.75
C VAL A 56 12.97 2.38 -1.27
N ILE A 57 12.41 1.21 -0.97
CA ILE A 57 12.91 -0.06 -1.48
C ILE A 57 12.88 -0.08 -3.01
N MET A 58 11.78 0.37 -3.62
CA MET A 58 11.64 0.43 -5.07
C MET A 58 12.68 1.37 -5.71
N LEU A 59 12.96 2.52 -5.10
CA LEU A 59 13.93 3.50 -5.60
C LEU A 59 15.38 3.04 -5.43
N ILE A 60 15.70 2.30 -4.36
CA ILE A 60 17.05 1.77 -4.12
C ILE A 60 17.32 0.51 -4.97
N ALA A 61 16.30 -0.31 -5.21
CA ALA A 61 16.42 -1.54 -5.98
C ALA A 61 16.41 -1.32 -7.51
N LEU A 62 16.13 -0.09 -7.96
CA LEU A 62 16.18 0.34 -9.36
C LEU A 62 17.62 0.72 -9.75
#